data_AF-A0A1X3P898-F1
#
_entry.id   AF-A0A1X3P898-F1
#
_cell.length_a   1.000
_cell.length_b   1.000
_cell.length_c   1.000
_cell.angle_alpha   90.00
_cell.angle_beta   90.00
_cell.angle_gamma   90.00
#
_symmetry.space_group_name_H-M   'P 1'
#
loop_
_entity.id
_entity.type
_entity.pdbx_description
1 polymer ?
#
loop_
_entity_poly.entity_id
_entity_poly.type
_entity_poly.pdbx_seq_one_letter_code
_entity_poly.pdbx_strand_id
1 'polypeptide(L)'
;MGDVRDAFEDAVEAADHLTETDAGTIAAARALADKIDAWDVIVQWAKEDASESGDRPTVPHNDNVTLPTFLKFLDALGLTPIARQKLDKEDKGGSGGKLAQLRKDTGLRAV
;
A
#
# COMPACT_ATOMS: atom_id res chain seq x y z
N MET A 1 17.59 6.33 -1.26
CA MET A 1 16.19 5.83 -1.27
C MET A 1 15.38 6.95 -1.92
N GLY A 2 14.37 6.64 -2.72
CA GLY A 2 13.63 7.66 -3.47
C GLY A 2 12.41 8.16 -2.70
N ASP A 3 11.79 9.24 -3.19
CA ASP A 3 10.73 9.97 -2.48
C ASP A 3 9.53 9.07 -2.11
N VAL A 4 9.11 8.17 -3.01
CA VAL A 4 7.97 7.28 -2.75
C VAL A 4 8.34 6.23 -1.73
N ARG A 5 9.56 5.68 -1.83
CA ARG A 5 10.02 4.67 -0.89
C ARG A 5 10.21 5.23 0.52
N ASP A 6 10.78 6.42 0.66
CA ASP A 6 10.96 7.07 1.96
C ASP A 6 9.61 7.37 2.62
N ALA A 7 8.68 7.97 1.88
CA ALA A 7 7.33 8.24 2.38
C ALA A 7 6.57 6.96 2.78
N PHE A 8 6.82 5.84 2.09
CA PHE A 8 6.25 4.55 2.47
C PHE A 8 6.79 4.03 3.79
N GLU A 9 8.11 4.10 4.02
CA GLU A 9 8.69 3.68 5.30
C GLU A 9 8.20 4.56 6.46
N ASP A 10 8.13 5.88 6.27
CA ASP A 10 7.58 6.81 7.26
C ASP A 10 6.15 6.43 7.66
N ALA A 11 5.32 6.06 6.66
CA ALA A 11 3.94 5.63 6.89
C ALA A 11 3.86 4.29 7.64
N VAL A 12 4.76 3.35 7.36
CA VAL A 12 4.85 2.07 8.06
C VAL A 12 5.33 2.26 9.49
N GLU A 13 6.34 3.09 9.73
CA GLU A 13 6.85 3.40 11.08
C GLU A 13 5.80 4.12 11.93
N ALA A 14 5.01 5.01 11.33
CA ALA A 14 3.96 5.74 12.02
C ALA A 14 2.68 4.92 12.28
N ALA A 15 2.56 3.70 11.73
CA ALA A 15 1.38 2.85 11.89
C ALA A 15 1.50 1.95 13.13
N ASP A 16 0.56 2.09 14.06
CA ASP A 16 0.49 1.33 15.32
C ASP A 16 -0.26 0.00 15.20
N HIS A 17 -1.01 -0.20 14.10
CA HIS A 17 -1.86 -1.38 13.87
C HIS A 17 -1.19 -2.49 13.06
N LEU A 18 0.00 -2.26 12.50
CA LEU A 18 0.70 -3.24 11.67
C LEU A 18 1.39 -4.33 12.51
N THR A 19 1.41 -5.55 11.97
CA THR A 19 1.96 -6.74 12.65
C THR A 19 2.91 -7.53 11.75
N GLU A 20 3.54 -8.58 12.29
CA GLU A 20 4.37 -9.51 11.51
C GLU A 20 3.61 -10.17 10.35
N THR A 21 2.29 -10.30 10.46
CA THR A 21 1.43 -10.85 9.39
C THR A 21 1.47 -10.00 8.12
N ASP A 22 1.73 -8.70 8.27
CA ASP A 22 1.73 -7.73 7.18
C ASP A 22 3.08 -7.68 6.43
N ALA A 23 4.11 -8.35 6.96
CA ALA A 23 5.48 -8.26 6.46
C ALA A 23 5.62 -8.60 4.96
N GLY A 24 4.82 -9.56 4.46
CA GLY A 24 4.80 -9.93 3.05
C GLY A 24 4.27 -8.80 2.15
N THR A 25 3.17 -8.17 2.55
CA THR A 25 2.58 -7.03 1.82
C THR A 25 3.49 -5.81 1.90
N ILE A 26 4.11 -5.56 3.05
CA ILE A 26 5.11 -4.48 3.23
C ILE A 26 6.29 -4.70 2.29
N ALA A 27 6.89 -5.91 2.27
CA ALA A 27 8.01 -6.22 1.38
C ALA A 27 7.66 -6.08 -0.12
N ALA A 28 6.43 -6.45 -0.51
CA ALA A 28 5.97 -6.24 -1.87
C ALA A 28 5.77 -4.75 -2.19
N ALA A 29 5.17 -3.98 -1.29
CA ALA A 29 4.97 -2.54 -1.45
C ALA A 29 6.31 -1.78 -1.55
N ARG A 30 7.31 -2.18 -0.76
CA ARG A 30 8.70 -1.71 -0.83
C ARG A 30 9.29 -1.86 -2.23
N ALA A 31 9.19 -3.04 -2.82
CA ALA A 31 9.71 -3.31 -4.16
C ALA A 31 8.97 -2.49 -5.25
N LEU A 32 7.66 -2.26 -5.08
CA LEU A 32 6.91 -1.42 -6.00
C LEU A 32 7.29 0.06 -5.86
N ALA A 33 7.50 0.55 -4.64
CA ALA A 33 7.98 1.91 -4.39
C ALA A 33 9.35 2.16 -5.03
N ASP A 34 10.30 1.22 -4.86
CA ASP A 34 11.63 1.31 -5.49
C ASP A 34 11.52 1.39 -7.03
N LYS A 35 10.56 0.66 -7.62
CA LYS A 35 10.32 0.69 -9.07
C LYS A 35 9.71 2.02 -9.53
N ILE A 36 8.86 2.64 -8.73
CA ILE A 36 8.29 3.96 -9.03
C ILE A 36 9.41 5.00 -9.01
N ASP A 37 10.23 5.01 -7.95
CA ASP A 37 11.35 5.95 -7.83
C ASP A 37 12.39 5.77 -8.95
N ALA A 38 12.71 4.51 -9.29
CA ALA A 38 13.66 4.23 -10.37
C ALA A 38 13.17 4.74 -11.73
N TRP A 39 11.85 4.81 -11.96
CA TRP A 39 11.30 5.31 -13.21
C TRP A 39 11.62 6.80 -13.41
N ASP A 40 11.56 7.61 -12.36
CA ASP A 40 11.90 9.04 -12.45
C ASP A 40 13.37 9.25 -12.82
N VAL A 41 14.26 8.44 -12.26
CA VAL A 41 15.70 8.42 -12.60
C VAL A 41 15.92 8.01 -14.07
N ILE A 42 15.25 6.96 -14.54
CA ILE A 42 15.35 6.50 -15.93
C ILE A 42 14.87 7.60 -16.90
N VAL A 43 13.76 8.25 -16.60
CA VAL A 43 13.23 9.34 -17.41
C VAL A 43 14.18 10.55 -17.41
N GLN A 44 14.81 10.84 -16.27
CA GLN A 44 15.81 11.89 -16.18
C GLN A 44 17.02 11.59 -17.08
N TRP A 45 17.63 10.41 -16.96
CA TRP A 45 18.75 10.02 -17.82
C TRP A 45 18.40 10.06 -19.31
N ALA A 46 17.22 9.56 -19.69
CA ALA A 46 16.78 9.60 -21.08
C ALA A 46 16.62 11.04 -21.62
N LYS A 47 16.27 12.01 -20.75
CA LYS A 47 16.20 13.43 -21.13
C LYS A 47 17.60 14.04 -21.25
N GLU A 48 18.52 13.70 -20.36
CA GLU A 48 19.91 14.13 -20.40
C GLU A 48 20.58 13.65 -21.69
N ASP A 49 20.50 12.35 -22.01
CA ASP A 49 21.04 11.74 -23.23
C ASP A 49 20.46 12.37 -24.51
N ALA A 50 19.16 12.66 -24.53
CA ALA A 50 18.49 13.32 -25.64
C ALA A 50 18.93 14.78 -25.83
N SER A 51 19.24 15.47 -24.73
CA SER A 51 19.74 16.85 -24.79
C SER A 51 21.14 16.93 -25.41
N GLU A 52 21.95 15.88 -25.24
CA GLU A 52 23.29 15.79 -25.81
C GLU A 52 23.27 15.34 -27.28
N SER A 53 22.39 14.41 -27.63
CA SER A 53 22.28 13.87 -28.99
C SER A 53 21.42 14.73 -29.93
N GLY A 54 20.52 15.56 -29.39
CA GLY A 54 19.54 16.33 -30.16
C GLY A 54 18.32 15.50 -30.63
N ASP A 55 18.28 14.22 -30.26
CA ASP A 55 17.18 13.30 -30.55
C ASP A 55 16.06 13.39 -29.51
N ARG A 56 15.01 12.58 -29.68
CA ARG A 56 13.95 12.45 -28.68
C ARG A 56 14.37 11.49 -27.55
N PRO A 57 14.00 11.77 -26.29
CA PRO A 57 14.22 10.84 -25.17
C PRO A 57 13.68 9.46 -25.45
N THR A 58 14.54 8.45 -25.30
CA THR A 58 14.17 7.04 -25.46
C THR A 58 14.09 6.41 -24.08
N VAL A 59 12.88 6.01 -23.68
CA VAL A 59 12.64 5.32 -22.41
C VAL A 59 12.15 3.90 -22.67
N PRO A 60 12.39 2.95 -21.75
CA PRO A 60 11.76 1.64 -21.78
C PRO A 60 10.23 1.74 -21.77
N HIS A 61 9.54 0.63 -22.07
CA HIS A 61 8.08 0.61 -22.00
C HIS A 61 7.60 0.92 -20.57
N ASN A 62 6.69 1.89 -20.42
CA ASN A 62 6.13 2.26 -19.13
C ASN A 62 5.20 1.16 -18.60
N ASP A 63 5.40 0.77 -17.34
CA ASP A 63 4.50 -0.15 -16.64
C ASP A 63 3.36 0.58 -15.92
N ASN A 64 2.15 0.41 -16.43
CA ASN A 64 0.94 1.05 -15.90
C ASN A 64 0.31 0.31 -14.70
N VAL A 65 0.89 -0.80 -14.24
CA VAL A 65 0.31 -1.65 -13.18
C VAL A 65 0.95 -1.40 -11.82
N THR A 66 2.22 -1.00 -11.78
CA THR A 66 2.98 -0.82 -10.54
C THR A 66 2.30 0.17 -9.60
N LEU A 67 2.03 1.40 -10.06
CA LEU A 67 1.44 2.44 -9.21
C LEU A 67 0.03 2.07 -8.69
N PRO A 68 -0.92 1.61 -9.52
CA PRO A 68 -2.22 1.14 -9.01
C PRO A 68 -2.11 -0.02 -8.01
N THR A 69 -1.15 -0.93 -8.21
CA THR A 69 -0.96 -2.08 -7.29
C THR A 69 -0.36 -1.63 -5.96
N PHE A 70 0.61 -0.71 -6.00
CA PHE A 70 1.18 -0.09 -4.81
C PHE A 70 0.08 0.58 -3.96
N LEU A 71 -0.79 1.39 -4.57
CA LEU A 71 -1.90 2.04 -3.87
C LEU A 71 -2.88 1.03 -3.25
N LYS A 72 -3.15 -0.11 -3.92
CA LYS A 72 -3.97 -1.19 -3.34
C LYS A 72 -3.31 -1.84 -2.13
N PHE A 73 -1.99 -1.98 -2.12
CA PHE A 73 -1.28 -2.48 -0.95
C PHE A 73 -1.32 -1.49 0.21
N LEU A 74 -1.23 -0.18 -0.05
CA LEU A 74 -1.43 0.84 0.99
C LEU A 74 -2.84 0.75 1.60
N ASP A 75 -3.86 0.57 0.76
CA ASP A 75 -5.23 0.35 1.23
C ASP A 75 -5.36 -0.94 2.05
N ALA A 76 -4.77 -2.04 1.60
CA ALA A 76 -4.81 -3.32 2.30
C ALA A 76 -4.11 -3.25 3.68
N LEU A 77 -3.03 -2.47 3.77
CA LEU A 77 -2.28 -2.22 5.00
C LEU A 77 -2.94 -1.17 5.91
N GLY A 78 -4.07 -0.57 5.54
CA GLY A 78 -4.70 0.48 6.36
C GLY A 78 -3.89 1.79 6.41
N LEU A 79 -2.97 2.00 5.45
CA LEU A 79 -2.09 3.17 5.40
C LEU A 79 -2.75 4.38 4.74
N THR A 80 -3.92 4.23 4.12
CA THR A 80 -4.71 5.36 3.60
C THR A 80 -5.77 5.81 4.62
N PRO A 81 -6.17 7.10 4.62
CA PRO A 81 -7.20 7.59 5.54
C PRO A 81 -8.53 6.83 5.43
N ILE A 82 -8.91 6.44 4.21
CA ILE A 82 -10.16 5.70 3.96
C ILE A 82 -10.05 4.28 4.49
N ALA A 83 -8.93 3.60 4.26
CA ALA A 83 -8.73 2.24 4.75
C ALA A 83 -8.64 2.19 6.28
N ARG A 84 -7.94 3.15 6.90
CA ARG A 84 -7.83 3.26 8.36
C ARG A 84 -9.21 3.45 9.03
N GLN A 85 -10.07 4.29 8.46
CA GLN A 85 -11.44 4.46 8.95
C GLN A 85 -12.29 3.18 8.89
N LYS A 86 -11.98 2.24 7.99
CA LYS A 86 -12.69 0.96 7.93
C LYS A 86 -12.25 0.05 9.08
N LEU A 87 -10.95 -0.02 9.35
CA LEU A 87 -10.39 -0.76 10.49
C LEU A 87 -10.99 -0.25 11.82
N ASP A 88 -11.01 1.07 12.02
CA ASP A 88 -11.59 1.69 13.22
C ASP A 88 -13.08 1.36 13.43
N LYS A 89 -13.83 1.13 12.34
CA LYS A 89 -15.26 0.79 12.39
C LYS A 89 -15.49 -0.69 12.69
N GLU A 90 -14.60 -1.56 12.23
CA GLU A 90 -14.66 -2.99 12.52
C GLU A 90 -14.34 -3.26 14.00
N ASP A 91 -13.34 -2.59 14.56
CA ASP A 91 -13.00 -2.69 15.99
C ASP A 91 -14.11 -2.14 16.91
N LYS A 92 -14.80 -1.07 16.49
CA LYS A 92 -15.93 -0.49 17.24
C LYS A 92 -17.23 -1.30 17.12
N GLY A 93 -17.25 -2.39 16.34
CA GLY A 93 -18.38 -3.33 16.23
C GLY A 93 -18.45 -4.38 17.35
N GLY A 94 -17.47 -4.40 18.25
CA GLY A 94 -17.28 -5.45 19.25
C GLY A 94 -17.92 -5.21 20.62
N SER A 95 -19.25 -5.26 20.73
CA SER A 95 -19.89 -5.74 21.98
C SER A 95 -21.27 -6.40 21.82
N GLY A 96 -21.77 -6.56 20.59
CA GLY A 96 -23.09 -7.15 20.35
C GLY A 96 -23.33 -7.63 18.91
N GLY A 97 -22.29 -7.98 18.16
CA GLY A 97 -22.36 -8.31 16.74
C GLY A 97 -23.31 -9.47 16.41
N LYS A 98 -23.66 -9.62 15.11
CA LYS A 98 -24.61 -10.61 14.56
C LYS A 98 -24.47 -12.02 15.13
N LEU A 99 -23.26 -12.47 15.47
CA LEU A 99 -23.02 -13.75 16.14
C LEU A 99 -23.60 -13.84 17.55
N ALA A 100 -23.49 -12.78 18.35
CA ALA A 100 -24.14 -12.70 19.66
C ALA A 100 -25.67 -12.65 19.53
N GLN A 101 -26.17 -11.99 18.48
CA GLN A 101 -27.59 -11.97 18.16
C GLN A 101 -28.08 -13.35 17.68
N LEU A 102 -27.32 -14.03 16.81
CA LEU A 102 -27.62 -15.39 16.37
C LEU A 102 -27.61 -16.38 17.55
N ARG A 103 -26.66 -16.25 18.48
CA ARG A 103 -26.59 -17.08 19.70
C ARG A 103 -27.78 -16.83 20.63
N LYS A 104 -28.25 -15.59 20.73
CA LYS A 104 -29.49 -15.25 21.46
C LYS A 104 -30.73 -15.84 20.77
N ASP A 105 -30.79 -15.77 19.45
CA ASP A 105 -31.94 -16.21 18.66
C ASP A 105 -32.01 -17.74 18.51
N THR A 106 -30.87 -18.44 18.53
CA THR A 106 -30.81 -19.91 18.36
C THR A 106 -30.65 -20.68 19.68
N GLY A 107 -30.40 -20.00 20.80
CA GLY A 107 -30.27 -20.63 22.12
C GLY A 107 -29.03 -21.52 22.30
N LEU A 108 -28.09 -21.55 21.34
CA LEU A 108 -26.85 -22.30 21.47
C LEU A 108 -25.92 -21.62 22.50
N ARG A 109 -25.66 -22.31 23.61
CA ARG A 109 -24.59 -21.96 24.55
C ARG A 109 -23.27 -22.59 24.11
N ALA A 110 -22.18 -21.85 24.28
CA ALA A 110 -20.84 -22.38 24.06
C ALA A 110 -20.59 -23.54 25.03
N VAL A 111 -20.11 -24.66 24.48
CA VAL A 111 -19.62 -25.82 25.24
C VAL A 111 -18.25 -25.50 25.80
#